data_AF-A0A1M7Y675-F1
#
_entry.id   AF-A0A1M7Y675-F1
#
_cell.length_a   1.000
_cell.length_b   1.000
_cell.length_c   1.000
_cell.angle_alpha   90.00
_cell.angle_beta   90.00
_cell.angle_gamma   90.00
#
_symmetry.space_group_name_H-M   'P 1'
#
loop_
_entity.id
_entity.type
_entity.pdbx_description
1 polymer ?
#
loop_
_entity_poly.entity_id
_entity_poly.type
_entity_poly.pdbx_seq_one_letter_code
_entity_poly.pdbx_strand_id
1 'polypeptide(L)'
;MKRLTVALALISVLCIAAVSFAEVDEAAISKNVDTIVMAIESGTSAKDFAPNAYEPYAFIMEESGTLLVHPSLAGESLAEKAPPVYEALAVATPEGVWVEYEWQGKIKHTYARKTKDNLIVGSGY
;
A
#
# COMPACT_ATOMS: atom_id res chain seq x y z
N MET A 1 35.95 -51.60 20.82
CA MET A 1 36.02 -50.19 20.37
C MET A 1 34.61 -49.61 20.34
N LYS A 2 34.12 -49.12 21.48
CA LYS A 2 32.75 -48.58 21.68
C LYS A 2 32.82 -47.20 22.32
N ARG A 3 33.56 -46.27 21.71
CA ARG A 3 33.70 -44.88 22.18
C ARG A 3 34.06 -43.97 21.01
N LEU A 4 33.25 -43.93 19.97
CA LEU A 4 33.49 -43.03 18.82
C LEU A 4 32.19 -42.80 18.00
N THR A 5 31.06 -42.65 18.68
CA THR A 5 29.76 -42.44 18.00
C THR A 5 28.88 -41.41 18.74
N VAL A 6 29.49 -40.41 19.37
CA VAL A 6 28.75 -39.38 20.14
C VAL A 6 29.01 -37.95 19.63
N ALA A 7 29.72 -37.77 18.50
CA ALA A 7 30.15 -36.43 18.07
C ALA A 7 29.50 -35.92 16.76
N LEU A 8 28.48 -36.60 16.21
CA LEU A 8 28.00 -36.25 14.87
C LEU A 8 26.48 -36.39 14.69
N ALA A 9 25.68 -35.76 15.55
CA ALA A 9 24.24 -35.58 15.30
C ALA A 9 23.62 -34.39 16.07
N LEU A 10 24.44 -33.44 16.52
CA LEU A 10 24.02 -32.25 17.30
C LEU A 10 24.20 -30.94 16.52
N ILE A 11 24.29 -31.01 15.18
CA ILE A 11 24.46 -29.84 14.28
C ILE A 11 23.33 -29.78 13.23
N SER A 12 22.20 -30.45 13.45
CA SER A 12 21.00 -30.32 12.60
C SER A 12 19.98 -29.32 13.15
N VAL A 13 20.27 -28.63 14.25
CA VAL A 13 19.40 -27.63 14.90
C VAL A 13 20.03 -26.25 14.85
N LEU A 14 20.35 -25.72 13.66
CA LEU A 14 20.53 -24.27 13.47
C LEU A 14 20.74 -23.95 11.99
N CYS A 15 19.65 -23.83 11.23
CA CYS A 15 19.58 -23.03 9.99
C CYS A 15 18.14 -23.08 9.44
N ILE A 16 17.14 -22.82 10.30
CA ILE A 16 15.96 -22.14 9.77
C ILE A 16 16.43 -20.69 9.67
N ALA A 17 16.99 -20.32 8.53
CA ALA A 17 17.10 -18.93 8.17
C ALA A 17 15.66 -18.42 8.15
N ALA A 18 15.23 -17.82 9.25
CA ALA A 18 14.06 -16.98 9.27
C ALA A 18 14.38 -15.85 8.30
N VAL A 19 14.00 -16.04 7.04
CA VAL A 19 13.84 -14.94 6.11
C VAL A 19 12.70 -14.14 6.72
N SER A 20 13.04 -13.15 7.54
CA SER A 20 12.11 -12.17 8.04
C SER A 20 11.67 -11.36 6.84
N PHE A 21 10.68 -11.86 6.10
CA PHE A 21 9.80 -10.97 5.37
C PHE A 21 9.24 -10.05 6.46
N ALA A 22 9.53 -8.75 6.38
CA ALA A 22 8.84 -7.79 7.20
C ALA A 22 7.34 -8.09 7.01
N GLU A 23 6.65 -8.40 8.10
CA GLU A 23 5.22 -8.69 8.05
C GLU A 23 4.52 -7.44 7.52
N VAL A 24 3.89 -7.56 6.35
CA VAL A 24 3.10 -6.49 5.76
C VAL A 24 1.84 -6.37 6.60
N ASP A 25 1.66 -5.22 7.26
CA ASP A 25 0.48 -4.93 8.05
C ASP A 25 -0.63 -4.33 7.15
N GLU A 26 -1.34 -5.20 6.43
CA GLU A 26 -2.49 -4.82 5.60
C GLU A 26 -3.60 -4.11 6.41
N ALA A 27 -3.71 -4.41 7.71
CA ALA A 27 -4.69 -3.77 8.58
C ALA A 27 -4.30 -2.31 8.89
N ALA A 28 -3.01 -2.03 9.10
CA ALA A 28 -2.52 -0.66 9.22
C ALA A 28 -2.69 0.13 7.91
N ILE A 29 -2.41 -0.51 6.76
CA ILE A 29 -2.55 0.14 5.44
C ILE A 29 -4.01 0.51 5.17
N SER A 30 -4.93 -0.44 5.31
CA SER A 30 -6.37 -0.17 5.10
C SER A 30 -6.89 0.88 6.09
N LYS A 31 -6.43 0.86 7.33
CA LYS A 31 -6.74 1.89 8.33
C LYS A 31 -6.27 3.30 7.94
N ASN A 32 -5.11 3.44 7.29
CA ASN A 32 -4.66 4.75 6.79
C ASN A 32 -5.69 5.33 5.81
N VAL A 33 -6.14 4.50 4.85
CA VAL A 33 -7.14 4.86 3.85
C VAL A 33 -8.48 5.19 4.49
N ASP A 34 -8.97 4.33 5.38
CA ASP A 34 -10.26 4.53 6.05
C ASP A 34 -10.28 5.80 6.91
N THR A 35 -9.18 6.10 7.59
CA THR A 35 -9.04 7.32 8.38
C THR A 35 -9.15 8.56 7.50
N ILE A 36 -8.49 8.56 6.33
CA ILE A 36 -8.55 9.68 5.38
C ILE A 36 -9.96 9.81 4.79
N VAL A 37 -10.57 8.71 4.35
CA VAL A 37 -11.95 8.71 3.80
C VAL A 37 -12.93 9.27 4.84
N MET A 38 -12.86 8.80 6.09
CA MET A 38 -13.71 9.32 7.17
C MET A 38 -13.49 10.80 7.45
N ALA A 39 -12.24 11.26 7.43
CA ALA A 39 -11.91 12.67 7.63
C ALA A 39 -12.45 13.55 6.47
N ILE A 40 -12.35 13.10 5.22
CA ILE A 40 -12.96 13.78 4.07
C ILE A 40 -14.48 13.81 4.20
N GLU A 41 -15.10 12.68 4.50
CA GLU A 41 -16.56 12.59 4.64
C GLU A 41 -17.12 13.37 5.84
N SER A 42 -16.28 13.72 6.81
CA SER A 42 -16.63 14.61 7.92
C SER A 42 -16.35 16.09 7.64
N GLY A 43 -15.90 16.43 6.42
CA GLY A 43 -15.76 17.81 5.94
C GLY A 43 -14.32 18.30 5.81
N THR A 44 -13.31 17.45 6.02
CA THR A 44 -11.90 17.83 5.78
C THR A 44 -11.65 17.92 4.28
N SER A 45 -10.99 18.99 3.83
CA SER A 45 -10.60 19.11 2.42
C SER A 45 -9.53 18.07 2.09
N ALA A 46 -9.70 17.38 0.96
CA ALA A 46 -8.71 16.40 0.46
C ALA A 46 -7.31 17.00 0.27
N LYS A 47 -7.20 18.31 0.01
CA LYS A 47 -5.92 19.00 -0.19
C LYS A 47 -5.20 19.35 1.12
N ASP A 48 -5.86 19.19 2.27
CA ASP A 48 -5.29 19.53 3.58
C ASP A 48 -4.44 18.37 4.14
N PHE A 49 -4.50 17.19 3.55
CA PHE A 49 -3.67 16.05 3.93
C PHE A 49 -2.24 16.21 3.44
N ALA A 50 -1.28 15.99 4.33
CA ALA A 50 0.13 16.01 3.97
C ALA A 50 0.56 14.68 3.30
N PRO A 51 1.35 14.72 2.22
CA PRO A 51 1.66 13.54 1.41
C PRO A 51 2.52 12.47 2.09
N ASN A 52 3.11 12.76 3.25
CA ASN A 52 3.93 11.82 4.04
C ASN A 52 3.40 11.67 5.48
N ALA A 53 2.10 11.91 5.70
CA ALA A 53 1.48 11.80 7.02
C ALA A 53 1.27 10.34 7.48
N TYR A 54 1.39 9.39 6.56
CA TYR A 54 1.09 7.96 6.77
C TYR A 54 2.26 7.10 6.27
N GLU A 55 2.44 5.93 6.88
CA GLU A 55 3.40 4.91 6.44
C GLU A 55 2.67 3.56 6.29
N PRO A 56 2.75 2.88 5.13
CA PRO A 56 3.24 3.44 3.86
C PRO A 56 2.40 4.67 3.44
N TYR A 57 2.97 5.49 2.55
CA TYR A 57 2.32 6.74 2.16
C TYR A 57 0.89 6.51 1.64
N ALA A 58 0.03 7.49 1.88
CA ALA A 58 -1.31 7.52 1.33
C ALA A 58 -1.40 8.63 0.28
N PHE A 59 -2.20 8.41 -0.76
CA PHE A 59 -2.47 9.38 -1.81
C PHE A 59 -3.97 9.59 -1.95
N ILE A 60 -4.32 10.74 -2.52
CA ILE A 60 -5.70 11.09 -2.85
C ILE A 60 -5.72 11.53 -4.32
N MET A 61 -6.63 10.98 -5.09
CA MET A 61 -6.76 11.18 -6.53
C MET A 61 -8.21 11.54 -6.88
N GLU A 62 -8.39 12.47 -7.80
CA GLU A 62 -9.67 12.71 -8.46
C GLU A 62 -10.05 11.52 -9.34
N GLU A 63 -11.35 11.36 -9.62
CA GLU A 63 -11.84 10.30 -10.51
C GLU A 63 -11.21 10.37 -11.92
N SER A 64 -10.83 11.58 -12.37
CA SER A 64 -10.14 11.81 -13.64
C SER A 64 -8.67 11.35 -13.67
N GLY A 65 -8.10 10.97 -12.52
CA GLY A 65 -6.70 10.57 -12.40
C GLY A 65 -5.75 11.65 -11.87
N THR A 66 -6.21 12.88 -11.63
CA THR A 66 -5.38 13.94 -11.04
C THR A 66 -5.06 13.62 -9.59
N LEU A 67 -3.78 13.56 -9.22
CA LEU A 67 -3.37 13.38 -7.82
C LEU A 67 -3.47 14.70 -7.06
N LEU A 68 -4.30 14.73 -6.02
CA LEU A 68 -4.42 15.86 -5.09
C LEU A 68 -3.33 15.80 -4.02
N VAL A 69 -3.04 14.60 -3.53
CA VAL A 69 -2.03 14.34 -2.51
C VAL A 69 -1.18 13.17 -2.96
N HIS A 70 0.11 13.41 -3.15
CA HIS A 70 1.11 12.39 -3.46
C HIS A 70 2.51 12.94 -3.12
N PRO A 71 3.47 12.13 -2.62
CA PRO A 71 4.81 12.60 -2.26
C PRO A 71 5.55 13.38 -3.35
N SER A 72 5.34 13.02 -4.62
CA SER A 72 6.10 13.59 -5.75
C SER A 72 5.29 13.95 -7.00
N LEU A 73 3.98 13.66 -7.01
CA LEU A 73 3.14 13.75 -8.22
C LEU A 73 1.87 14.57 -7.98
N ALA A 74 1.83 15.40 -6.94
CA ALA A 74 0.67 16.26 -6.69
C ALA A 74 0.46 17.22 -7.87
N GLY A 75 -0.79 17.31 -8.36
CA GLY A 75 -1.19 18.07 -9.54
C GLY A 75 -1.04 17.33 -10.87
N GLU A 76 -0.45 16.13 -10.87
CA GLU A 76 -0.22 15.35 -12.08
C GLU A 76 -1.34 14.33 -12.32
N SER A 77 -1.60 13.99 -13.59
CA SER A 77 -2.59 12.98 -13.97
C SER A 77 -1.94 11.60 -14.15
N LEU A 78 -2.36 10.62 -13.35
CA LEU A 78 -1.97 9.21 -13.57
C LEU A 78 -2.58 8.64 -14.85
N ALA A 79 -3.78 9.10 -15.25
CA ALA A 79 -4.39 8.67 -16.50
C ALA A 79 -3.52 9.01 -17.73
N GLU A 80 -2.73 10.08 -17.64
CA GLU A 80 -1.78 10.49 -18.70
C GLU A 80 -0.39 9.88 -18.51
N LYS A 81 0.15 9.92 -17.28
CA LYS A 81 1.54 9.53 -16.99
C LYS A 81 1.74 8.03 -16.79
N ALA A 82 0.73 7.35 -16.28
CA ALA A 82 0.78 5.92 -15.98
C ALA A 82 -0.59 5.26 -16.14
N PRO A 83 -1.13 5.18 -17.37
CA PRO A 83 -2.48 4.65 -17.63
C PRO A 83 -2.75 3.29 -16.96
N PRO A 84 -1.83 2.29 -16.99
CA PRO A 84 -2.09 1.00 -16.34
C PRO A 84 -2.30 1.11 -14.82
N VAL A 85 -1.63 2.06 -14.17
CA VAL A 85 -1.72 2.29 -12.72
C VAL A 85 -3.03 3.00 -12.41
N TYR A 86 -3.40 3.99 -13.22
CA TYR A 86 -4.70 4.64 -13.13
C TYR A 86 -5.85 3.63 -13.33
N GLU A 87 -5.79 2.79 -14.36
CA GLU A 87 -6.80 1.76 -14.63
C GLU A 87 -6.94 0.77 -13.46
N ALA A 88 -5.82 0.33 -12.89
CA ALA A 88 -5.83 -0.53 -11.71
C ALA A 88 -6.47 0.16 -10.48
N LEU A 89 -6.31 1.47 -10.32
CA LEU A 89 -6.87 2.23 -9.19
C LEU A 89 -8.33 2.67 -9.42
N ALA A 90 -8.75 2.89 -10.67
CA ALA A 90 -10.08 3.39 -11.03
C ALA A 90 -11.21 2.42 -10.65
N VAL A 91 -10.89 1.14 -10.47
CA VAL A 91 -11.81 0.09 -10.00
C VAL A 91 -12.16 0.20 -8.51
N ALA A 92 -11.56 1.15 -7.79
CA ALA A 92 -11.85 1.36 -6.37
C ALA A 92 -13.35 1.50 -6.10
N THR A 93 -13.80 0.94 -4.97
CA THR A 93 -15.21 0.94 -4.55
C THR A 93 -15.39 1.69 -3.23
N PRO A 94 -16.62 2.06 -2.84
CA PRO A 94 -16.90 2.63 -1.52
C PRO A 94 -16.58 1.69 -0.35
N GLU A 95 -16.53 0.38 -0.56
CA GLU A 95 -16.13 -0.63 0.44
C GLU A 95 -14.61 -0.85 0.48
N GLY A 96 -13.91 -0.33 -0.53
CA GLY A 96 -12.49 -0.50 -0.74
C GLY A 96 -12.13 -1.86 -1.36
N VAL A 97 -10.97 -1.90 -2.00
CA VAL A 97 -10.48 -3.06 -2.75
C VAL A 97 -8.96 -3.08 -2.74
N TRP A 98 -8.39 -4.28 -2.70
CA TRP A 98 -6.97 -4.49 -2.93
C TRP A 98 -6.70 -4.66 -4.42
N VAL A 99 -5.77 -3.87 -4.95
CA VAL A 99 -5.37 -3.87 -6.36
C VAL A 99 -3.86 -4.08 -6.47
N GLU A 100 -3.44 -4.69 -7.55
CA GLU A 100 -2.03 -4.94 -7.83
C GLU A 100 -1.65 -4.29 -9.17
N TYR A 101 -0.51 -3.61 -9.20
CA TYR A 101 0.02 -3.03 -10.43
C TYR A 101 1.54 -2.88 -10.36
N GLU A 102 2.17 -2.75 -11.52
CA GLU A 102 3.59 -2.45 -11.60
C GLU A 102 3.84 -0.93 -11.51
N TRP A 103 4.72 -0.52 -10.60
CA TRP A 103 5.20 0.85 -10.47
C TRP A 103 6.73 0.86 -10.48
N GLN A 104 7.32 1.53 -11.48
CA GLN A 104 8.78 1.66 -11.62
C GLN A 104 9.53 0.30 -11.55
N GLY A 105 9.00 -0.74 -12.19
CA GLY A 105 9.62 -2.07 -12.22
C GLY A 105 9.38 -2.92 -10.96
N LYS A 106 8.52 -2.47 -10.04
CA LYS A 106 8.15 -3.21 -8.82
C LYS A 106 6.65 -3.43 -8.77
N ILE A 107 6.23 -4.63 -8.36
CA ILE A 107 4.83 -4.90 -8.04
C ILE A 107 4.46 -4.14 -6.76
N LYS A 108 3.33 -3.44 -6.82
CA LYS A 108 2.73 -2.69 -5.72
C LYS A 108 1.40 -3.31 -5.34
N HIS A 109 1.15 -3.40 -4.04
CA HIS A 109 -0.12 -3.85 -3.50
C HIS A 109 -0.87 -2.66 -2.86
N THR A 110 -1.89 -2.24 -3.59
CA THR A 110 -2.82 -1.12 -3.42
C THR A 110 -4.06 -1.33 -2.55
N TYR A 111 -4.23 -0.87 -1.31
CA TYR A 111 -5.62 -0.74 -0.80
C TYR A 111 -6.18 0.60 -1.26
N ALA A 112 -7.27 0.57 -2.03
CA ALA A 112 -7.89 1.77 -2.60
C ALA A 112 -9.39 1.81 -2.31
N ARG A 113 -9.91 2.98 -1.96
CA ARG A 113 -11.32 3.19 -1.60
C ARG A 113 -11.84 4.51 -2.17
N LYS A 114 -13.11 4.52 -2.58
CA LYS A 114 -13.81 5.73 -3.02
C LYS A 114 -14.53 6.43 -1.88
N THR A 115 -14.43 7.75 -1.86
CA THR A 115 -15.28 8.62 -1.04
C THR A 115 -16.66 8.80 -1.69
N LYS A 116 -17.62 9.39 -0.98
CA LYS A 116 -18.94 9.77 -1.52
C LYS A 116 -18.89 10.73 -2.71
N ASP A 117 -17.84 11.56 -2.79
CA ASP A 117 -17.62 12.53 -3.86
C ASP A 117 -16.66 11.98 -4.95
N ASN A 118 -16.55 10.65 -5.05
CA ASN A 118 -15.76 9.92 -6.05
C ASN A 118 -14.24 10.14 -6.02
N LEU A 119 -13.69 10.81 -5.00
CA LEU A 119 -12.23 10.79 -4.79
C LEU A 119 -11.77 9.37 -4.46
N ILE A 120 -10.64 8.97 -5.04
CA ILE A 120 -9.98 7.69 -4.78
C ILE A 120 -8.85 7.94 -3.80
N VAL A 121 -8.90 7.27 -2.65
CA VAL A 121 -7.87 7.29 -1.62
C VAL A 121 -7.17 5.95 -1.63
N GLY A 122 -5.83 5.93 -1.62
CA GLY A 122 -5.09 4.67 -1.62
C GLY A 122 -3.79 4.71 -0.80
N SER A 123 -3.36 3.54 -0.34
CA SER A 123 -2.09 3.33 0.36
C SER A 123 -1.60 1.90 0.14
N GLY A 124 -0.28 1.70 0.10
CA GLY A 124 0.29 0.38 -0.18
C GLY A 124 1.81 0.31 -0.24
N TYR A 125 2.33 -0.89 -0.44
CA TYR A 125 3.77 -1.22 -0.34
C TYR A 125 4.35 -1.75 -1.65
#